data_AF-A0A438CFZ3-F1
#
_entry.id   AF-A0A438CFZ3-F1
#
_cell.length_a   1.000
_cell.length_b   1.000
_cell.length_c   1.000
_cell.angle_alpha   90.00
_cell.angle_beta   90.00
_cell.angle_gamma   90.00
#
_symmetry.space_group_name_H-M   'P 1'
#
loop_
_entity.id
_entity.type
_entity.pdbx_description
1 polymer ?
#
loop_
_entity_poly.entity_id
_entity_poly.type
_entity_poly.pdbx_seq_one_letter_code
_entity_poly.pdbx_strand_id
1 'polypeptide(L)' 'MEGLLKVIYELYTDYVLKNPFYEMEMPIRCELFDINLSQAVQKDRVALLGR' A
#
# COMPACT_ATOMS: atom_id res chain seq x y z
N MET A 1 -2.02 3.18 -13.96
CA MET A 1 -1.89 1.98 -13.11
C MET A 1 -0.45 1.67 -12.70
N GLU A 2 0.55 1.72 -13.59
CA GLU A 2 1.96 1.43 -13.20
C GLU A 2 2.48 2.29 -12.04
N GLY A 3 2.16 3.59 -12.02
CA GLY A 3 2.55 4.48 -10.92
C GLY A 3 1.95 4.09 -9.57
N LEU A 4 0.67 3.73 -9.53
CA LEU A 4 0.00 3.27 -8.31
C LEU A 4 0.57 1.95 -7.82
N LEU A 5 0.79 0.99 -8.72
CA LEU A 5 1.34 -0.33 -8.37
C LEU A 5 2.75 -0.21 -7.76
N LYS A 6 3.58 0.71 -8.25
CA LYS A 6 4.89 1.00 -7.66
C LYS A 6 4.76 1.52 -6.22
N VAL A 7 3.84 2.46 -5.96
CA VAL A 7 3.60 2.99 -4.62
C VAL A 7 3.11 1.90 -3.67
N ILE A 8 2.20 1.03 -4.13
CA ILE A 8 1.70 -0.10 -3.32
C ILE A 8 2.84 -1.07 -2.98
N TYR A 9 3.74 -1.34 -3.93
CA TYR A 9 4.90 -2.20 -3.70
C TYR A 9 5.86 -1.60 -2.64
N GLU A 10 6.12 -0.30 -2.72
CA GLU A 10 6.93 0.41 -1.70
C GLU A 10 6.28 0.30 -0.31
N LEU A 11 4.97 0.57 -0.20
CA LEU A 11 4.22 0.40 1.06
C LEU A 11 4.30 -1.03 1.60
N TYR A 12 4.18 -2.03 0.73
CA TYR A 12 4.30 -3.44 1.13
C TYR A 12 5.70 -3.74 1.67
N THR A 13 6.75 -3.25 1.00
CA THR A 13 8.13 -3.47 1.48
C THR A 13 8.40 -2.79 2.82
N ASP A 14 7.81 -1.63 3.08
CA ASP A 14 8.04 -0.87 4.31
C ASP A 14 7.25 -1.38 5.51
N TYR A 15 5.98 -1.73 5.32
CA TYR A 15 5.09 -2.11 6.42
C TYR A 15 5.00 -3.62 6.65
N VAL A 16 5.31 -4.43 5.63
CA VAL A 16 5.16 -5.89 5.69
C VAL A 16 6.51 -6.58 5.74
N LEU A 17 7.38 -6.37 4.74
CA LEU A 17 8.66 -7.11 4.67
C LEU A 17 9.67 -6.70 5.74
N LYS A 18 9.61 -5.45 6.22
CA LYS A 18 10.46 -4.98 7.32
C LYS A 18 9.87 -5.28 8.70
N ASN A 19 8.66 -5.81 8.80
CA ASN A 19 8.03 -6.09 10.09
C ASN A 19 8.54 -7.43 10.64
N PRO A 20 9.31 -7.43 11.74
CA PRO A 20 9.90 -8.66 12.29
C PRO A 20 8.85 -9.63 12.86
N PHE A 21 7.60 -9.18 13.03
CA PHE A 21 6.47 -9.99 13.52
C PHE A 21 5.56 -10.49 12.39
N TYR A 22 5.88 -10.19 11.13
CA TYR A 22 5.11 -10.67 10.00
C TYR A 22 5.66 -11.99 9.49
N GLU A 23 4.83 -13.03 9.50
CA GLU A 23 5.12 -14.30 8.85
C GLU A 23 4.56 -14.29 7.42
N MET A 24 5.35 -14.78 6.48
CA MET A 24 4.91 -14.97 5.10
C MET A 24 3.72 -15.94 5.08
N GLU A 25 2.79 -15.76 4.13
CA GLU A 25 1.54 -16.53 4.00
C GLU A 25 0.44 -16.19 5.04
N MET A 26 0.71 -15.32 6.01
CA MET A 26 -0.30 -14.80 6.93
C MET A 26 -0.96 -13.52 6.40
N PRO A 27 -2.21 -13.21 6.76
CA PRO A 27 -2.85 -11.96 6.35
C PRO A 27 -2.11 -10.76 6.94
N ILE A 28 -1.94 -9.71 6.14
CA ILE A 28 -1.35 -8.44 6.58
C ILE A 28 -2.32 -7.77 7.58
N ARG A 29 -1.90 -7.67 8.84
CA ARG A 29 -2.65 -7.00 9.92
C ARG A 29 -1.88 -5.78 10.40
N CYS A 30 -1.58 -4.86 9.48
CA CYS A 30 -0.88 -3.63 9.78
C CYS A 30 -1.79 -2.44 9.49
N GLU A 31 -2.32 -1.81 10.54
CA GLU A 31 -3.23 -0.66 10.38
C GLU A 31 -2.60 0.49 9.59
N LEU A 32 -1.30 0.72 9.79
CA LEU A 32 -0.56 1.73 9.03
C LEU A 32 -0.49 1.39 7.54
N PHE A 33 -0.37 0.12 7.17
CA PHE A 33 -0.42 -0.30 5.77
C PHE A 33 -1.78 -0.01 5.17
N ASP A 34 -2.88 -0.37 5.85
CA ASP A 34 -4.25 -0.17 5.36
C ASP A 34 -4.59 1.32 5.16
N ILE A 35 -4.21 2.18 6.12
CA ILE A 35 -4.42 3.62 6.04
C ILE A 35 -3.69 4.20 4.83
N ASN A 36 -2.40 3.90 4.67
CA ASN A 36 -1.60 4.44 3.58
C ASN A 36 -2.02 3.88 2.21
N LEU A 37 -2.42 2.61 2.14
CA LEU A 37 -2.95 1.99 0.94
C LEU A 37 -4.24 2.67 0.48
N SER A 38 -5.19 2.90 1.41
CA SER A 38 -6.44 3.60 1.10
C SER A 38 -6.19 5.02 0.59
N GLN A 39 -5.23 5.74 1.19
CA GLN A 39 -4.85 7.08 0.74
C GLN A 39 -4.21 7.06 -0.66
N ALA A 40 -3.32 6.11 -0.95
CA ALA A 40 -2.68 5.98 -2.25
C ALA A 40 -3.70 5.71 -3.36
N VAL A 41 -4.64 4.79 -3.13
CA VAL A 41 -5.73 4.49 -4.07
C VAL A 41 -6.63 5.71 -4.28
N GLN A 42 -6.99 6.41 -3.20
CA GLN A 42 -7.84 7.60 -3.32
C GLN A 42 -7.16 8.72 -4.10
N LYS A 43 -5.86 8.94 -3.88
CA LYS A 43 -5.08 9.93 -4.61
C LYS A 43 -5.00 9.61 -6.11
N ASP A 44 -4.78 8.35 -6.47
CA ASP A 44 -4.76 7.92 -7.88
C ASP A 44 -6.13 8.11 -8.54
N ARG A 45 -7.22 7.78 -7.83
CA ARG A 45 -8.60 8.03 -8.32
C ARG A 45 -8.86 9.51 -8.58
N VAL A 46 -8.43 10.40 -7.68
CA VAL A 46 -8.56 11.85 -7.88
C VAL A 46 -7.73 12.31 -9.08
N ALA A 47 -6.51 11.80 -9.25
CA ALA A 47 -5.66 12.13 -10.40
C ALA A 47 -6.24 11.66 -11.74
N LEU A 48 -7.03 10.59 -11.75
CA LEU A 48 -7.74 10.12 -12.94
C LEU A 48 -9.00 10.94 -13.26
N LEU A 49 -9.72 11.43 -12.25
CA LEU A 49 -10.92 12.27 -12.43
C LEU A 49 -10.60 13.71 -12.81
N GLY A 50 -9.39 14.18 -12.51
CA GLY A 50 -8.89 15.51 -12.92
C GLY A 50 -8.28 15.56 -14.31
N ARG A 51 -8.32 14.46 -15.07
CA ARG A 51 -7.92 14.38 -16.49
C ARG A 51 -9.18 14.26 -17.36
#